data_AF-A0AA40TUD0-F1
#
_entry.id   AF-A0AA40TUD0-F1
#
_cell.length_a   1.000
_cell.length_b   1.000
_cell.length_c   1.000
_cell.angle_alpha   90.00
_cell.angle_beta   90.00
_cell.angle_gamma   90.00
#
_symmetry.space_group_name_H-M   'P 1'
#
loop_
_entity.id
_entity.type
_entity.pdbx_description
1 polymer ?
#
loop_
_entity_poly.entity_id
_entity_poly.type
_entity_poly.pdbx_seq_one_letter_code
_entity_poly.pdbx_strand_id
1 'polypeptide(L)'
;MSRSDRISHAARTIMDQESAGPLENGTRQGTLAGIDWTLDIRQLSGANGEARMFRLDLMLSEHQRKAQFSTLKLRGAVSGAGS
;
A
#
# COMPACT_ATOMS: atom_id res chain seq x y z
N MET A 1 0.96 -0.95 -25.25
CA MET A 1 1.15 -0.67 -23.82
C MET A 1 1.98 -1.80 -23.23
N SER A 2 3.08 -1.48 -22.55
CA SER A 2 3.97 -2.51 -22.04
C SER A 2 3.32 -3.20 -20.84
N ARG A 3 3.52 -4.50 -20.70
CA ARG A 3 3.02 -5.30 -19.57
C ARG A 3 3.58 -4.80 -18.23
N SER A 4 4.79 -4.24 -18.24
CA SER A 4 5.38 -3.54 -17.10
C SER A 4 4.63 -2.27 -16.73
N ASP A 5 4.10 -1.53 -17.71
CA ASP A 5 3.27 -0.34 -17.44
C ASP A 5 1.99 -0.75 -16.73
N ARG A 6 1.41 -1.89 -17.11
CA ARG A 6 0.19 -2.42 -16.49
C ARG A 6 0.42 -2.80 -15.02
N ILE A 7 1.50 -3.52 -14.71
CA ILE A 7 1.83 -3.87 -13.32
C ILE A 7 2.09 -2.62 -12.48
N SER A 8 2.85 -1.66 -12.99
CA SER A 8 3.12 -0.40 -12.28
C SER A 8 1.86 0.43 -12.07
N HIS A 9 0.98 0.48 -13.07
CA HIS A 9 -0.31 1.15 -12.97
C HIS A 9 -1.21 0.47 -11.93
N ALA A 10 -1.34 -0.86 -11.97
CA ALA A 10 -2.10 -1.63 -10.99
C ALA A 10 -1.55 -1.42 -9.57
N ALA A 11 -0.23 -1.46 -9.39
CA ALA A 11 0.42 -1.19 -8.11
C ALA A 11 0.04 0.19 -7.56
N ARG A 12 0.11 1.21 -8.42
CA ARG A 12 -0.23 2.58 -8.05
C ARG A 12 -1.70 2.71 -7.67
N THR A 13 -2.61 2.12 -8.45
CA THR A 13 -4.05 2.12 -8.17
C THR A 13 -4.37 1.44 -6.85
N ILE A 14 -3.87 0.23 -6.61
CA ILE A 14 -4.10 -0.52 -5.36
C ILE A 14 -3.54 0.26 -4.18
N MET A 15 -2.30 0.73 -4.26
CA MET A 15 -1.70 1.53 -3.19
C MET A 15 -2.49 2.82 -2.90
N ASP A 16 -3.01 3.49 -3.91
CA ASP A 16 -3.80 4.71 -3.75
C ASP A 16 -5.13 4.41 -3.06
N GLN A 17 -5.88 3.44 -3.57
CA GLN A 17 -7.16 2.98 -3.00
C GLN A 17 -7.02 2.54 -1.54
N GLU A 18 -6.04 1.68 -1.25
CA GLU A 18 -5.84 1.13 0.08
C GLU A 18 -5.34 2.19 1.07
N SER A 19 -4.60 3.19 0.58
CA SER A 19 -4.13 4.30 1.40
C SER A 19 -5.14 5.43 1.60
N ALA A 20 -6.19 5.49 0.77
CA ALA A 20 -7.31 6.42 0.94
C ALA A 20 -8.19 6.03 2.13
N GLY A 21 -8.28 4.73 2.44
CA GLY A 21 -9.01 4.22 3.60
C GLY A 21 -8.26 4.36 4.94
N PRO A 22 -8.86 3.84 6.04
CA PRO A 22 -8.13 3.64 7.28
C PRO A 22 -7.01 2.61 7.05
N LEU A 23 -5.77 3.03 7.30
CA LEU A 23 -4.62 2.14 7.32
C LEU A 23 -4.65 1.39 8.65
N GLU A 24 -5.04 0.13 8.58
CA GLU A 24 -5.12 -0.78 9.70
C GLU A 24 -4.23 -1.99 9.42
N ASN A 25 -3.70 -2.57 10.49
CA ASN A 25 -2.86 -3.75 10.37
C ASN A 25 -3.65 -4.92 9.82
N GLY A 26 -3.06 -5.61 8.86
CA GLY A 26 -3.67 -6.80 8.27
C GLY A 26 -3.22 -7.02 6.85
N THR A 27 -3.61 -8.17 6.32
CA THR A 27 -3.36 -8.54 4.94
C THR A 27 -4.65 -8.39 4.14
N ARG A 28 -4.58 -7.66 3.04
CA ARG A 28 -5.66 -7.49 2.06
C ARG A 28 -5.25 -8.18 0.77
N GLN A 29 -6.21 -8.73 0.05
CA GLN A 29 -5.93 -9.46 -1.19
C GLN A 29 -7.09 -9.34 -2.15
N GLY A 30 -6.80 -9.52 -3.44
CA GLY A 30 -7.81 -9.50 -4.47
C GLY A 30 -7.20 -9.68 -5.85
N THR A 31 -8.00 -9.41 -6.88
CA THR A 31 -7.56 -9.47 -8.26
C THR A 31 -7.93 -8.18 -8.96
N LEU A 32 -6.98 -7.53 -9.64
CA LEU A 32 -7.21 -6.31 -10.42
C LEU A 32 -6.75 -6.52 -11.85
N ALA A 33 -7.66 -6.39 -12.82
CA ALA A 33 -7.37 -6.58 -14.24
C ALA A 33 -6.65 -7.91 -14.56
N GLY A 34 -6.98 -8.98 -13.83
CA GLY A 34 -6.36 -10.31 -13.98
C GLY A 34 -4.99 -10.46 -13.31
N ILE A 35 -4.57 -9.50 -12.48
CA ILE A 35 -3.37 -9.58 -11.65
C ILE A 35 -3.82 -9.85 -10.22
N ASP A 36 -3.38 -10.98 -9.67
CA ASP A 36 -3.60 -11.29 -8.26
C ASP A 36 -2.69 -10.42 -7.42
N TRP A 37 -3.23 -9.88 -6.34
CA TRP A 37 -2.50 -8.98 -5.48
C TRP A 37 -2.74 -9.28 -4.01
N THR A 38 -1.73 -8.99 -3.22
CA THR A 38 -1.75 -9.15 -1.77
C THR A 38 -1.00 -7.97 -1.17
N LEU A 39 -1.70 -7.18 -0.37
CA LEU A 39 -1.17 -6.05 0.35
C LEU A 39 -1.06 -6.41 1.84
N ASP A 40 0.15 -6.43 2.36
CA ASP A 40 0.38 -6.56 3.79
C ASP A 40 0.59 -5.17 4.40
N ILE A 41 -0.25 -4.82 5.37
CA ILE A 41 -0.19 -3.55 6.09
C ILE A 41 0.30 -3.83 7.51
N ARG A 42 1.45 -3.25 7.84
CA ARG A 42 2.07 -3.37 9.17
C ARG A 42 2.35 -2.00 9.75
N GLN A 43 1.74 -1.70 10.88
CA GLN A 43 2.07 -0.53 11.67
C GLN A 43 3.43 -0.73 12.30
N LEU A 44 4.32 0.21 12.03
CA LEU A 44 5.58 0.39 12.71
C LEU A 44 5.31 1.35 13.86
N SER A 45 5.47 0.88 15.09
CA SER A 45 5.41 1.73 16.28
C SER A 45 6.61 2.69 16.24
N GLY A 46 6.36 3.97 15.96
CA GLY A 46 7.36 5.02 16.13
C GLY A 46 7.66 5.22 17.62
N ALA A 47 8.92 5.49 17.95
CA ALA A 47 9.45 5.52 19.32
C ALA A 47 8.71 6.44 20.30
N ASN A 48 7.90 7.39 19.81
CA ASN A 48 7.31 8.46 20.62
C ASN A 48 5.77 8.53 20.57
N GLY A 49 5.08 7.50 20.08
CA GLY A 49 3.60 7.41 20.16
C GLY A 49 2.78 8.40 19.30
N GLU A 50 3.40 9.47 18.77
CA GLU A 50 2.72 10.53 18.02
C GLU A 50 2.54 10.24 16.52
N ALA A 51 3.43 9.44 15.92
CA ALA A 51 3.37 9.12 14.50
C ALA A 51 3.10 7.64 14.28
N ARG A 52 1.92 7.32 13.74
CA ARG A 52 1.59 5.94 13.34
C ARG A 52 2.18 5.73 11.95
N MET A 53 3.35 5.13 11.89
CA MET A 53 3.97 4.78 10.62
C MET A 53 3.40 3.43 10.17
N PHE A 54 3.03 3.30 8.91
CA PHE A 54 2.50 2.08 8.32
C PHE A 54 3.38 1.70 7.14
N ARG A 55 3.84 0.47 7.15
CA ARG A 55 4.49 -0.17 6.02
C ARG A 55 3.45 -0.94 5.23
N LEU A 56 3.40 -0.66 3.94
CA LEU A 56 2.52 -1.31 2.98
C LEU A 56 3.41 -2.10 2.03
N ASP A 57 3.37 -3.42 2.11
CA ASP A 57 4.09 -4.32 1.23
C ASP A 57 3.09 -4.97 0.26
N LEU A 58 3.06 -4.50 -0.98
CA LEU A 58 2.21 -5.03 -2.05
C LEU A 58 2.97 -6.04 -2.88
N MET A 59 2.42 -7.25 -2.99
CA MET A 59 2.85 -8.27 -3.92
C MET A 59 1.82 -8.37 -5.04
N LEU A 60 2.28 -8.30 -6.28
CA LEU A 60 1.49 -8.51 -7.49
C LEU A 60 2.00 -9.79 -8.15
N SER A 61 1.09 -10.68 -8.52
CA SER A 61 1.38 -11.93 -9.19
C SER A 61 0.55 -12.00 -10.46
N GLU A 62 1.24 -12.14 -11.59
CA GLU A 62 0.63 -12.21 -12.90
C GLU A 62 1.22 -13.40 -13.66
N HIS A 63 0.49 -14.52 -13.67
CA HIS A 63 0.96 -15.81 -14.16
C HIS A 63 2.28 -16.24 -13.47
N GLN A 64 3.40 -16.21 -14.19
CA GLN A 64 4.71 -16.60 -13.66
C GLN A 64 5.56 -15.43 -13.15
N ARG A 65 5.08 -14.19 -13.27
CA ARG A 65 5.83 -13.01 -12.81
C ARG A 65 5.26 -12.50 -11.49
N LYS A 66 6.14 -12.25 -10.55
CA LYS A 66 5.84 -11.57 -9.29
C LYS A 66 6.55 -10.24 -9.27
N ALA A 67 5.86 -9.22 -8.79
CA ALA A 67 6.42 -7.90 -8.52
C ALA A 67 6.10 -7.53 -7.08
N GLN A 68 7.05 -6.91 -6.40
CA GLN A 68 6.88 -6.46 -5.03
C GLN A 68 7.10 -4.95 -4.98
N PHE A 69 6.22 -4.26 -4.26
CA PHE A 69 6.27 -2.83 -4.06
C PHE A 69 6.08 -2.56 -2.58
N SER A 70 7.04 -1.89 -1.98
CA SER A 70 6.96 -1.48 -0.58
C SER A 70 6.87 0.02 -0.50
N THR A 71 5.95 0.52 0.33
CA THR A 71 5.88 1.95 0.64
C THR A 71 5.72 2.16 2.14
N LEU A 72 6.19 3.30 2.61
CA LEU A 72 6.07 3.74 3.98
C LEU A 72 5.13 4.94 4.01
N LYS A 73 4.00 4.80 4.70
CA LYS A 73 3.01 5.84 4.92
C LYS A 73 3.10 6.31 6.36
N LEU A 74 3.41 7.58 6.56
CA LEU A 74 3.30 8.19 7.87
C LEU A 74 1.87 8.71 8.05
N ARG A 75 1.14 8.18 9.03
CA ARG A 75 -0.11 8.79 9.49
C ARG A 75 0.21 9.53 10.79
N GLY A 76 0.59 10.79 10.64
CA GLY A 76 0.59 11.72 11.76
C GLY A 76 -0.86 12.07 12.10
N ALA A 77 -1.14 12.33 13.38
CA ALA A 77 -2.32 13.13 13.71
C ALA A 77 -2.24 14.41 12.86
N VAL A 78 -3.30 14.75 12.15
CA VAL A 78 -3.47 16.10 11.63
C VAL A 78 -3.56 17.04 12.85
N SER A 79 -2.42 17.44 13.39
CA SER A 79 -2.37 18.62 14.23
C SER A 79 -2.52 19.81 13.30
N GLY A 80 -3.77 20.25 13.18
CA GLY A 80 -4.15 21.62 12.83
C GLY A 80 -3.89 22.04 11.39
N ALA A 81 -4.97 22.18 10.63
CA ALA A 81 -5.04 23.31 9.71
C ALA A 81 -4.96 24.62 10.53
N GLY A 82 -4.24 25.61 10.00
CA GLY A 82 -4.48 27.03 10.28
C GLY A 82 -3.39 27.77 11.05
N SER A 83 -2.62 28.55 10.32
CA SER A 83 -2.23 29.91 10.69
C SER A 83 -2.03 30.73 9.43
#